data_AF-A0A6C0JGM9-F1
#
_entry.id   AF-A0A6C0JGM9-F1
#
_cell.length_a   1.000
_cell.length_b   1.000
_cell.length_c   1.000
_cell.angle_alpha   90.00
_cell.angle_beta   90.00
_cell.angle_gamma   90.00
#
_symmetry.space_group_name_H-M   'P 1'
#
loop_
_entity.id
_entity.type
_entity.pdbx_description
1 polymer ?
#
loop_
_entity_poly.entity_id
_entity_poly.type
_entity_poly.pdbx_seq_one_letter_code
_entity_poly.pdbx_strand_id
1 'polypeptide(L)'
;MSVYKRPLPRHRVHHAPGSYPKANPPEGSVLHSILTPSDTKYFNCVRGPVYKQDDYLKGLKKNNKEMGIPYKDPQLPEYTHVPTVERVKEPELTFVDRVYMKMRILKNGTVRIKLDSSFAILYEKYYSKGKTPPQKNVIQAYKSMGFSNEFLEKIKKGFAKNIEQQKRIEKVIDKVFNKEPMKKTKRKKKEEEPVEVIEEPVEDVEEEEDDEEDPPPEDEGMDVEPVEEEDVEEPVEEEYFSD
;
A
#
# COMPACT_ATOMS: atom_id res chain seq x y z
N MET A 1 16.75 -25.57 -74.68
CA MET A 1 16.07 -25.04 -73.48
C MET A 1 16.15 -26.09 -72.39
N SER A 2 16.70 -25.78 -71.21
CA SER A 2 16.73 -26.69 -70.05
C SER A 2 15.62 -26.32 -69.08
N VAL A 3 14.66 -27.22 -68.87
CA VAL A 3 13.54 -26.99 -67.95
C VAL A 3 13.97 -27.33 -66.53
N TYR A 4 14.02 -26.33 -65.64
CA TYR A 4 14.32 -26.53 -64.22
C TYR A 4 13.27 -27.45 -63.59
N LYS A 5 13.67 -28.66 -63.20
CA LYS A 5 12.80 -29.58 -62.44
C LYS A 5 12.58 -29.02 -61.04
N ARG A 6 11.31 -28.94 -60.62
CA ARG A 6 10.94 -28.56 -59.24
C ARG A 6 11.43 -29.64 -58.26
N PRO A 7 11.87 -29.28 -57.04
CA PRO A 7 12.21 -30.25 -56.01
C PRO A 7 10.98 -31.08 -55.61
N LEU A 8 11.20 -32.32 -55.19
CA LEU A 8 10.13 -33.19 -54.71
C LEU A 8 9.48 -32.62 -53.43
N PRO A 9 8.16 -32.79 -53.24
CA PRO A 9 7.49 -32.37 -52.02
C PRO A 9 8.06 -33.12 -50.81
N ARG A 10 8.15 -32.44 -49.65
CA ARG A 10 8.62 -33.07 -48.40
C ARG A 10 7.72 -34.26 -48.05
N HIS A 11 8.34 -35.43 -47.87
CA HIS A 11 7.64 -36.63 -47.40
C HIS A 11 7.07 -36.35 -45.99
N ARG A 12 5.73 -36.36 -45.87
CA ARG A 12 5.08 -36.31 -44.56
C ARG A 12 5.25 -37.67 -43.90
N VAL A 13 5.95 -37.72 -42.77
CA VAL A 13 6.00 -38.92 -41.93
C VAL A 13 4.62 -39.08 -41.29
N HIS A 14 3.80 -39.94 -41.89
CA HIS A 14 2.52 -40.34 -41.33
C HIS A 14 2.78 -41.30 -40.16
N HIS A 15 3.03 -40.74 -38.97
CA HIS A 15 2.98 -41.52 -37.74
C HIS A 15 1.61 -42.19 -37.64
N ALA A 16 1.59 -43.51 -37.47
CA ALA A 16 0.33 -44.25 -37.37
C ALA A 16 -0.47 -43.72 -36.16
N PRO A 17 -1.80 -43.53 -36.28
CA PRO A 17 -2.62 -43.06 -35.16
C PRO A 17 -2.54 -44.06 -34.01
N GLY A 18 -1.95 -43.64 -32.88
CA GLY A 18 -1.63 -44.53 -31.74
C GLY A 18 -0.17 -44.94 -31.61
N SER A 19 0.74 -44.50 -32.49
CA SER A 19 2.18 -44.80 -32.42
C SER A 19 2.93 -44.12 -31.26
N TYR A 20 2.30 -43.18 -30.56
CA TYR A 20 2.85 -42.58 -29.34
C TYR A 20 2.53 -43.49 -28.14
N PRO A 21 3.50 -43.79 -27.26
CA PRO A 21 3.17 -44.50 -26.02
C PRO A 21 2.18 -43.65 -25.22
N LYS A 22 1.02 -44.25 -24.88
CA LYS A 22 0.03 -43.65 -23.97
C LYS A 22 0.52 -43.70 -22.51
N ALA A 23 1.74 -43.24 -22.27
CA ALA A 23 2.22 -42.98 -20.93
C ALA A 23 1.47 -41.77 -20.38
N ASN A 24 0.77 -41.95 -19.27
CA ASN A 24 0.26 -40.82 -18.50
C ASN A 24 1.46 -39.91 -18.12
N PRO A 25 1.30 -38.57 -18.09
CA PRO A 25 2.37 -37.70 -17.62
C PRO A 25 2.77 -38.10 -16.20
N PRO A 26 4.07 -38.07 -15.86
CA PRO A 26 4.56 -38.56 -14.57
C PRO A 26 3.89 -37.83 -13.41
N GLU A 27 3.60 -38.56 -12.35
CA GLU A 27 2.97 -38.06 -11.13
C GLU A 27 3.73 -36.84 -10.60
N GLY A 28 3.00 -35.77 -10.27
CA GLY A 28 3.57 -34.47 -9.89
C GLY A 28 3.97 -33.54 -11.05
N SER A 29 3.86 -33.96 -12.32
CA SER A 29 3.99 -33.06 -13.47
C SER A 29 2.84 -32.04 -13.55
N VAL A 30 3.09 -30.85 -14.09
CA VAL A 30 2.03 -29.84 -14.36
C VAL A 30 0.92 -30.42 -15.22
N LEU A 31 1.25 -31.18 -16.27
CA LEU A 31 0.26 -31.87 -17.12
C LEU A 31 -0.52 -32.94 -16.34
N HIS A 32 0.09 -33.59 -15.36
CA HIS A 32 -0.59 -34.54 -14.48
C HIS A 32 -1.56 -33.81 -13.53
N SER A 33 -1.19 -32.65 -12.98
CA SER A 33 -2.11 -31.85 -12.15
C SER A 33 -3.29 -31.23 -12.91
N ILE A 34 -3.18 -31.08 -14.24
CA ILE A 34 -4.26 -30.55 -15.10
C ILE A 34 -5.19 -31.68 -15.56
N LEU A 35 -4.66 -32.82 -15.97
CA LEU A 35 -5.46 -33.97 -16.44
C LEU A 35 -6.09 -34.78 -15.30
N THR A 36 -5.47 -34.76 -14.13
CA THR A 36 -5.94 -35.39 -12.89
C THR A 36 -5.84 -34.37 -11.76
N PRO A 37 -6.74 -33.38 -11.70
CA PRO A 37 -6.81 -32.43 -10.60
C PRO A 37 -7.18 -33.16 -9.30
N SER A 38 -6.59 -32.74 -8.19
CA SER A 38 -6.98 -33.24 -6.86
C SER A 38 -8.38 -32.76 -6.48
N ASP A 39 -9.13 -33.57 -5.72
CA ASP A 39 -10.46 -33.24 -5.20
C ASP A 39 -10.56 -31.80 -4.67
N THR A 40 -11.60 -31.08 -5.10
CA THR A 40 -11.84 -29.68 -4.72
C THR A 40 -11.98 -29.55 -3.21
N LYS A 41 -10.99 -28.89 -2.58
CA LYS A 41 -10.97 -28.65 -1.13
C LYS A 41 -11.93 -27.51 -0.76
N TYR A 42 -13.20 -27.85 -0.58
CA TYR A 42 -14.21 -26.92 -0.07
C TYR A 42 -13.80 -26.34 1.30
N PHE A 43 -14.09 -25.06 1.51
CA PHE A 43 -13.77 -24.37 2.76
C PHE A 43 -14.74 -24.79 3.89
N ASN A 44 -14.20 -25.40 4.94
CA ASN A 44 -14.96 -25.72 6.14
C ASN A 44 -15.17 -24.45 6.99
N CYS A 45 -16.37 -23.87 6.91
CA CYS A 45 -16.76 -22.70 7.69
C CYS A 45 -16.84 -23.03 9.19
N VAL A 46 -15.78 -22.70 9.93
CA VAL A 46 -15.72 -22.82 11.39
C VAL A 46 -16.69 -21.84 12.03
N ARG A 47 -17.62 -22.33 12.86
CA ARG A 47 -18.60 -21.48 13.55
C ARG A 47 -17.94 -20.72 14.70
N GLY A 48 -18.05 -19.39 14.69
CA GLY A 48 -17.62 -18.54 15.79
C GLY A 48 -18.58 -18.55 16.99
N PRO A 49 -18.19 -17.91 18.11
CA PRO A 49 -19.04 -17.77 19.29
C PRO A 49 -20.23 -16.84 18.98
N VAL A 50 -21.38 -17.10 19.62
CA VAL A 50 -22.62 -16.31 19.42
C VAL A 50 -22.96 -15.53 20.68
N TYR A 51 -23.28 -14.25 20.53
CA TYR A 51 -23.73 -13.40 21.63
C TYR A 51 -25.02 -13.96 22.28
N LYS A 52 -25.02 -14.09 23.61
CA LYS A 52 -26.06 -14.80 24.38
C LYS A 52 -26.35 -16.22 23.87
N GLN A 53 -25.30 -17.03 23.78
CA GLN A 53 -25.32 -18.43 23.33
C GLN A 53 -26.49 -19.25 23.90
N ASP A 54 -26.81 -19.14 25.19
CA ASP A 54 -27.95 -19.84 25.80
C ASP A 54 -29.30 -19.46 25.17
N ASP A 55 -29.54 -18.17 24.92
CA ASP A 55 -30.79 -17.67 24.35
C ASP A 55 -30.88 -18.01 22.85
N TYR A 56 -29.75 -17.97 22.14
CA TYR A 56 -29.65 -18.48 20.78
C TYR A 56 -30.01 -19.97 20.70
N LEU A 57 -29.44 -20.81 21.58
CA LEU A 57 -29.74 -22.25 21.63
C LEU A 57 -31.20 -22.52 22.03
N LYS A 58 -31.79 -21.73 22.94
CA LYS A 58 -33.25 -21.79 23.25
C LYS A 58 -34.10 -21.43 22.02
N GLY A 59 -33.71 -20.40 21.26
CA GLY A 59 -34.39 -19.99 20.03
C GLY A 59 -34.31 -21.05 18.92
N LEU A 60 -33.13 -21.60 18.68
CA LEU A 60 -32.90 -22.68 17.72
C LEU A 60 -33.67 -23.95 18.10
N LYS A 61 -33.77 -24.28 19.40
CA LYS A 61 -34.60 -25.37 19.93
C LYS A 61 -36.11 -25.14 19.79
N LYS A 62 -36.58 -23.92 19.52
CA LYS A 62 -37.98 -23.59 19.19
C LYS A 62 -38.23 -23.67 17.69
N ASN A 63 -37.47 -22.90 16.90
CA ASN A 63 -37.58 -22.83 15.44
C ASN A 63 -37.52 -24.23 14.82
N ASN A 64 -36.54 -25.06 15.20
CA ASN A 64 -36.45 -26.43 14.67
C ASN A 64 -37.69 -27.29 14.99
N LYS A 65 -38.37 -27.08 16.13
CA LYS A 65 -39.63 -27.79 16.44
C LYS A 65 -40.80 -27.27 15.62
N GLU A 66 -40.89 -25.96 15.45
CA GLU A 66 -41.91 -25.29 14.63
C GLU A 66 -41.82 -25.73 13.16
N MET A 67 -40.59 -25.91 12.66
CA MET A 67 -40.29 -26.41 11.31
C MET A 67 -40.28 -27.95 11.19
N GLY A 68 -40.52 -28.70 12.27
CA GLY A 68 -40.51 -30.17 12.27
C GLY A 68 -39.13 -30.83 12.07
N ILE A 69 -38.04 -30.07 12.17
CA ILE A 69 -36.66 -30.50 11.91
C ILE A 69 -36.05 -31.13 13.18
N PRO A 70 -35.39 -32.31 13.09
CA PRO A 70 -34.68 -32.89 14.23
C PRO A 70 -33.55 -31.95 14.69
N TYR A 71 -33.69 -31.43 15.91
CA TYR A 71 -32.71 -30.52 16.50
C TYR A 71 -31.37 -31.23 16.77
N LYS A 72 -30.27 -30.59 16.34
CA LYS A 72 -28.88 -31.00 16.61
C LYS A 72 -28.17 -29.84 17.29
N ASP A 73 -27.51 -30.07 18.43
CA ASP A 73 -26.74 -29.02 19.10
C ASP A 73 -25.53 -28.60 18.24
N PRO A 74 -25.39 -27.32 17.85
CA PRO A 74 -24.38 -26.86 16.90
C PRO A 74 -22.95 -26.74 17.45
N GLN A 75 -22.71 -27.17 18.70
CA GLN A 75 -21.40 -27.17 19.39
C GLN A 75 -20.61 -25.86 19.21
N LEU A 76 -21.29 -24.73 19.37
CA LEU A 76 -20.68 -23.40 19.26
C LEU A 76 -19.62 -23.18 20.37
N PRO A 77 -18.46 -22.59 20.05
CA PRO A 77 -17.48 -22.22 21.07
C PRO A 77 -18.02 -21.09 21.95
N GLU A 78 -17.64 -21.10 23.23
CA GLU A 78 -18.01 -20.05 24.18
C GLU A 78 -17.31 -18.71 23.84
N TYR A 79 -18.00 -17.61 24.09
CA TYR A 79 -17.42 -16.27 23.91
C TYR A 79 -16.41 -15.96 25.03
N THR A 80 -15.14 -15.89 24.68
CA THR A 80 -14.09 -15.36 25.56
C THR A 80 -13.97 -13.84 25.40
N HIS A 81 -14.13 -13.10 26.50
CA HIS A 81 -13.97 -11.65 26.49
C HIS A 81 -12.49 -11.28 26.28
N VAL A 82 -12.17 -10.70 25.11
CA VAL A 82 -10.83 -10.19 24.81
C VAL A 82 -10.52 -9.02 25.77
N PRO A 83 -9.49 -9.11 26.62
CA PRO A 83 -9.18 -8.04 27.57
C PRO A 83 -8.75 -6.78 26.82
N THR A 84 -9.27 -5.62 27.25
CA THR A 84 -8.91 -4.33 26.67
C THR A 84 -7.44 -4.05 26.94
N VAL A 85 -6.62 -4.00 25.88
CA VAL A 85 -5.19 -3.68 26.01
C VAL A 85 -5.04 -2.21 26.42
N GLU A 86 -4.51 -1.97 27.61
CA GLU A 86 -4.19 -0.62 28.07
C GLU A 86 -3.18 0.04 27.13
N ARG A 87 -3.58 1.17 26.52
CA ARG A 87 -2.69 1.95 25.66
C ARG A 87 -1.71 2.74 26.53
N VAL A 88 -0.41 2.55 26.29
CA VAL A 88 0.64 3.37 26.90
C VAL A 88 0.35 4.85 26.59
N LYS A 89 0.26 5.68 27.63
CA LYS A 89 0.05 7.13 27.48
C LYS A 89 1.38 7.79 27.10
N GLU A 90 1.55 8.01 25.80
CA GLU A 90 2.71 8.72 25.24
C GLU A 90 2.49 10.25 25.29
N PRO A 91 3.54 11.08 25.35
CA PRO A 91 3.38 12.52 25.34
C PRO A 91 2.85 13.01 23.99
N GLU A 92 1.87 13.90 24.02
CA GLU A 92 1.29 14.50 22.80
C GLU A 92 2.24 15.55 22.21
N LEU A 93 2.27 15.62 20.87
CA LEU A 93 3.02 16.61 20.09
C LEU A 93 2.05 17.19 19.05
N THR A 94 1.58 18.41 19.30
CA THR A 94 0.56 19.06 18.47
C THR A 94 1.17 19.73 17.23
N PHE A 95 2.33 20.37 17.37
CA PHE A 95 3.03 21.02 16.26
C PHE A 95 4.56 20.87 16.37
N VAL A 96 5.27 20.90 15.23
CA VAL A 96 6.72 20.59 15.14
C VAL A 96 7.59 21.86 15.25
N ASP A 97 7.03 23.01 14.92
CA ASP A 97 7.60 24.36 15.00
C ASP A 97 7.69 24.91 16.45
N ARG A 98 6.82 24.45 17.35
CA ARG A 98 6.70 24.98 18.72
C ARG A 98 7.79 24.47 19.68
N VAL A 99 8.13 25.30 20.66
CA VAL A 99 8.95 24.95 21.83
C VAL A 99 8.05 24.36 22.91
N TYR A 100 8.47 23.25 23.53
CA TYR A 100 7.68 22.55 24.53
C TYR A 100 8.19 22.81 25.95
N MET A 101 7.27 22.95 26.92
CA MET A 101 7.60 23.22 28.31
C MET A 101 7.36 22.00 29.20
N LYS A 102 8.34 21.67 30.05
CA LYS A 102 8.27 20.61 31.05
C LYS A 102 8.37 21.18 32.45
N MET A 103 7.23 21.20 33.13
CA MET A 103 7.13 21.59 34.53
C MET A 103 7.33 20.38 35.44
N ARG A 104 8.09 20.55 36.53
CA ARG A 104 8.20 19.59 37.64
C ARG A 104 8.03 20.33 38.95
N ILE A 105 6.90 20.11 39.61
CA ILE A 105 6.63 20.66 40.95
C ILE A 105 7.42 19.81 41.97
N LEU A 106 8.23 20.45 42.80
CA LEU A 106 8.95 19.80 43.90
C LEU A 106 8.10 19.77 45.17
N LYS A 107 8.44 18.85 46.10
CA LYS A 107 7.74 18.68 47.39
C LYS A 107 7.75 19.94 48.28
N ASN A 108 8.66 20.90 48.03
CA ASN A 108 8.76 22.18 48.72
C ASN A 108 8.02 23.32 48.01
N GLY A 109 7.16 23.02 47.03
CA GLY A 109 6.41 24.01 46.24
C GLY A 109 7.18 24.67 45.10
N THR A 110 8.52 24.57 45.04
CA THR A 110 9.29 25.16 43.94
C THR A 110 9.02 24.44 42.61
N VAL A 111 8.57 25.18 41.60
CA VAL A 111 8.39 24.66 40.24
C VAL A 111 9.71 24.74 39.48
N ARG A 112 10.23 23.59 39.03
CA ARG A 112 11.33 23.53 38.06
C ARG A 112 10.76 23.47 36.65
N ILE A 113 11.05 24.48 35.85
CA ILE A 113 10.67 24.56 34.43
C ILE A 113 11.88 24.14 33.58
N LYS A 114 11.63 23.39 32.49
CA LYS A 114 12.56 23.19 31.38
C LYS A 114 11.86 23.53 30.07
N LEU A 115 12.59 24.10 29.12
CA LEU A 115 12.14 24.33 27.76
C LEU A 115 12.90 23.40 26.81
N ASP A 116 12.18 22.54 26.10
CA ASP A 116 12.72 21.61 25.11
C ASP A 116 12.51 22.18 23.70
N SER A 117 13.51 22.91 23.18
CA SER A 117 13.52 23.52 21.83
C SER A 117 13.89 22.54 20.71
N SER A 118 14.02 21.23 21.01
CA SER A 118 14.57 20.23 20.08
C SER A 118 13.74 20.03 18.81
N PHE A 119 12.43 20.32 18.84
CA PHE A 119 11.56 20.21 17.68
C PHE A 119 11.59 21.46 16.80
N ALA A 120 11.50 22.67 17.37
CA ALA A 120 11.74 23.93 16.65
C ALA A 120 13.09 23.92 15.89
N ILE A 121 14.18 23.47 16.53
CA ILE A 121 15.50 23.35 15.91
C ILE A 121 15.53 22.31 14.77
N LEU A 122 14.69 21.27 14.80
CA LEU A 122 14.50 20.36 13.66
C LEU A 122 13.68 21.02 12.54
N TYR A 123 12.68 21.83 12.90
CA TYR A 123 11.83 22.54 11.95
C TYR A 123 12.62 23.56 11.12
N GLU A 124 13.31 24.50 11.77
CA GLU A 124 14.15 25.55 11.17
C GLU A 124 15.25 25.01 10.24
N LYS A 125 15.79 23.82 10.55
CA LYS A 125 16.96 23.26 9.85
C LYS A 125 16.59 22.30 8.72
N TYR A 126 15.44 21.64 8.82
CA TYR A 126 15.07 20.54 7.93
C TYR A 126 13.66 20.70 7.37
N TYR A 127 12.62 20.68 8.21
CA TYR A 127 11.22 20.63 7.73
C TYR A 127 10.80 21.90 6.98
N SER A 128 11.15 23.09 7.47
CA SER A 128 10.92 24.38 6.78
C SER A 128 11.60 24.49 5.41
N LYS A 129 12.58 23.62 5.12
CA LYS A 129 13.38 23.62 3.90
C LYS A 129 13.09 22.40 3.01
N GLY A 130 12.01 21.65 3.30
CA GLY A 130 11.63 20.43 2.59
C GLY A 130 12.64 19.27 2.71
N LYS A 131 13.57 19.32 3.66
CA LYS A 131 14.68 18.36 3.78
C LYS A 131 14.43 17.34 4.87
N THR A 132 14.74 16.07 4.60
CA THR A 132 14.60 14.98 5.58
C THR A 132 15.65 15.10 6.69
N PRO A 133 15.27 15.19 7.98
CA PRO A 133 16.22 15.31 9.08
C PRO A 133 16.98 13.99 9.36
N PRO A 134 18.25 14.05 9.83
CA PRO A 134 19.01 12.87 10.21
C PRO A 134 18.34 12.07 11.35
N GLN A 135 18.28 10.75 11.19
CA GLN A 135 17.69 9.80 12.15
C GLN A 135 18.16 10.03 13.61
N LYS A 136 19.44 10.36 13.81
CA LYS A 136 19.99 10.65 15.15
C LYS A 136 19.29 11.84 15.81
N ASN A 137 19.11 12.93 15.07
CA ASN A 137 18.53 14.18 15.56
C ASN A 137 17.03 13.98 15.88
N VAL A 138 16.33 13.24 15.02
CA VAL A 138 14.92 12.87 15.22
C VAL A 138 14.75 12.04 16.49
N ILE A 139 15.54 10.96 16.66
CA ILE A 139 15.50 10.13 17.87
C ILE A 139 15.87 10.96 19.12
N GLN A 140 16.81 11.89 19.02
CA GLN A 140 17.17 12.78 20.12
C GLN A 140 16.02 13.72 20.51
N ALA A 141 15.28 14.29 19.56
CA ALA A 141 14.14 15.15 19.85
C ALA A 141 12.99 14.38 20.51
N TYR A 142 12.56 13.23 19.96
CA TYR A 142 11.55 12.38 20.61
C TYR A 142 12.00 11.86 21.98
N LYS A 143 13.30 11.56 22.16
CA LYS A 143 13.86 11.21 23.49
C LYS A 143 13.88 12.40 24.45
N SER A 144 14.17 13.62 23.98
CA SER A 144 14.10 14.83 24.82
C SER A 144 12.68 15.09 25.30
N MET A 145 11.68 14.94 24.40
CA MET A 145 10.26 15.03 24.73
C MET A 145 9.75 13.87 25.61
N GLY A 146 10.49 12.76 25.71
CA GLY A 146 10.21 11.70 26.69
C GLY A 146 9.21 10.65 26.20
N PHE A 147 9.17 10.40 24.89
CA PHE A 147 8.44 9.29 24.29
C PHE A 147 8.98 7.93 24.78
N SER A 148 8.16 6.88 24.67
CA SER A 148 8.52 5.54 25.12
C SER A 148 9.72 4.96 24.34
N ASN A 149 10.49 4.08 24.98
CA ASN A 149 11.58 3.37 24.29
C ASN A 149 11.06 2.53 23.11
N GLU A 150 9.85 1.96 23.23
CA GLU A 150 9.19 1.23 22.15
C GLU A 150 8.88 2.13 20.95
N PHE A 151 8.42 3.36 21.18
CA PHE A 151 8.19 4.34 20.12
C PHE A 151 9.50 4.75 19.43
N LEU A 152 10.56 4.99 20.21
CA LEU A 152 11.90 5.23 19.66
C LEU A 152 12.42 4.02 18.85
N GLU A 153 12.02 2.79 19.18
CA GLU A 153 12.29 1.61 18.35
C GLU A 153 11.41 1.52 17.10
N LYS A 154 10.11 1.84 17.18
CA LYS A 154 9.22 1.93 16.01
C LYS A 154 9.79 2.91 14.99
N ILE A 155 10.26 4.09 15.44
CA ILE A 155 10.98 5.07 14.61
C ILE A 155 12.25 4.47 13.97
N LYS A 156 13.12 3.82 14.75
CA LYS A 156 14.35 3.19 14.21
C LYS A 156 14.04 2.15 13.12
N LYS A 157 13.02 1.32 13.35
CA LYS A 157 12.55 0.29 12.42
C LYS A 157 11.94 0.90 11.16
N GLY A 158 11.27 2.05 11.28
CA GLY A 158 10.82 2.87 10.14
C GLY A 158 11.97 3.37 9.27
N PHE A 159 12.95 4.07 9.84
CA PHE A 159 14.12 4.55 9.09
C PHE A 159 14.88 3.42 8.36
N ALA A 160 15.03 2.25 9.00
CA ALA A 160 15.64 1.08 8.35
C ALA A 160 14.85 0.60 7.13
N LYS A 161 13.52 0.46 7.25
CA LYS A 161 12.63 0.10 6.14
C LYS A 161 12.69 1.11 5.00
N ASN A 162 12.72 2.41 5.29
CA ASN A 162 12.80 3.45 4.28
C ASN A 162 14.12 3.36 3.47
N ILE A 163 15.24 3.07 4.13
CA ILE A 163 16.54 2.84 3.45
C ILE A 163 16.50 1.59 2.56
N GLU A 164 15.81 0.52 2.97
CA GLU A 164 15.59 -0.65 2.12
C GLU A 164 14.68 -0.34 0.92
N GLN A 165 13.59 0.41 1.13
CA GLN A 165 12.67 0.80 0.08
C GLN A 165 13.34 1.71 -0.95
N GLN A 166 14.12 2.71 -0.51
CA GLN A 166 14.91 3.57 -1.38
C GLN A 166 15.82 2.73 -2.29
N LYS A 167 16.58 1.78 -1.73
CA LYS A 167 17.44 0.84 -2.49
C LYS A 167 16.68 -0.12 -3.43
N ARG A 168 15.38 -0.29 -3.26
CA ARG A 168 14.51 -1.03 -4.21
C ARG A 168 14.02 -0.09 -5.32
N ILE A 169 13.63 1.14 -4.98
CA ILE A 169 13.16 2.17 -5.90
C ILE A 169 14.28 2.62 -6.84
N GLU A 170 15.48 2.90 -6.33
CA GLU A 170 16.69 3.20 -7.13
C GLU A 170 16.89 2.14 -8.23
N LYS A 171 16.89 0.85 -7.86
CA LYS A 171 17.02 -0.29 -8.79
C LYS A 171 15.86 -0.47 -9.76
N VAL A 172 14.71 0.18 -9.55
CA VAL A 172 13.59 0.20 -10.49
C VAL A 172 13.72 1.40 -11.43
N ILE A 173 14.07 2.58 -10.90
CA ILE A 173 14.37 3.79 -11.68
C ILE A 173 15.49 3.48 -12.70
N ASP A 174 16.59 2.85 -12.28
CA ASP A 174 17.66 2.42 -13.19
C ASP A 174 17.16 1.48 -14.31
N LYS A 175 16.24 0.57 -14.00
CA LYS A 175 15.66 -0.38 -14.97
C LYS A 175 14.57 0.21 -15.86
N VAL A 176 14.12 1.44 -15.61
CA VAL A 176 13.08 2.13 -16.38
C VAL A 176 13.70 3.26 -17.19
N PHE A 177 14.43 4.16 -16.55
CA PHE A 177 14.98 5.38 -17.15
C PHE A 177 16.41 5.21 -17.65
N ASN A 178 17.28 4.49 -16.92
CA ASN A 178 18.66 4.20 -17.34
C ASN A 178 18.77 2.95 -18.23
N LYS A 179 17.64 2.48 -18.81
CA LYS A 179 17.67 1.55 -19.93
C LYS A 179 18.31 2.24 -21.13
N GLU A 180 19.40 1.68 -21.64
CA GLU A 180 19.97 2.09 -22.93
C GLU A 180 18.85 2.18 -23.99
N PRO A 181 18.78 3.27 -24.78
CA PRO A 181 17.75 3.41 -25.79
C PRO A 181 17.90 2.29 -26.82
N MET A 182 16.98 1.31 -26.77
CA MET A 182 17.02 0.12 -27.63
C MET A 182 17.17 0.55 -29.09
N LYS A 183 18.37 0.33 -29.65
CA LYS A 183 18.77 0.81 -30.99
C LYS A 183 17.71 0.39 -32.00
N LYS A 184 16.92 1.37 -32.48
CA LYS A 184 15.69 1.16 -33.27
C LYS A 184 15.88 0.04 -34.30
N THR A 185 15.39 -1.16 -33.96
CA THR A 185 15.55 -2.34 -34.79
C THR A 185 14.84 -2.08 -36.12
N LYS A 186 15.57 -2.20 -37.24
CA LYS A 186 15.05 -1.81 -38.56
C LYS A 186 13.78 -2.61 -38.86
N ARG A 187 12.64 -1.90 -38.90
CA ARG A 187 11.31 -2.47 -39.18
C ARG A 187 11.36 -3.37 -40.42
N LYS A 188 11.03 -4.65 -40.26
CA LYS A 188 10.51 -5.48 -41.35
C LYS A 188 8.98 -5.47 -41.26
N LYS A 189 8.33 -4.79 -42.21
CA LYS A 189 6.92 -5.02 -42.60
C LYS A 189 6.81 -6.41 -43.27
N LYS A 190 5.70 -7.15 -43.33
CA LYS A 190 4.29 -7.11 -42.81
C LYS A 190 3.96 -8.62 -42.50
N GLU A 191 2.83 -9.21 -42.10
CA GLU A 191 1.37 -8.99 -41.93
C GLU A 191 0.98 -9.32 -40.45
N GLU A 192 -0.18 -9.00 -39.84
CA GLU A 192 -1.62 -9.26 -40.13
C GLU A 192 -1.99 -10.77 -40.08
N GLU A 193 -2.57 -11.31 -39.00
CA GLU A 193 -3.94 -11.15 -38.44
C GLU A 193 -4.99 -12.08 -39.12
N PRO A 194 -5.91 -12.68 -38.34
CA PRO A 194 -7.11 -11.95 -37.87
C PRO A 194 -7.32 -11.93 -36.34
N VAL A 195 -8.13 -10.96 -35.91
CA VAL A 195 -8.75 -10.82 -34.58
C VAL A 195 -10.24 -11.19 -34.70
N GLU A 196 -10.86 -11.76 -33.66
CA GLU A 196 -12.22 -11.40 -33.19
C GLU A 196 -12.64 -12.15 -31.90
N VAL A 197 -13.34 -11.41 -31.03
CA VAL A 197 -14.19 -11.72 -29.84
C VAL A 197 -14.49 -13.19 -29.43
N ILE A 198 -14.82 -13.53 -28.17
CA ILE A 198 -15.30 -12.78 -26.97
C ILE A 198 -14.44 -13.18 -25.73
N GLU A 199 -14.73 -13.04 -24.42
CA GLU A 199 -15.92 -12.81 -23.54
C GLU A 199 -15.52 -11.92 -22.33
N GLU A 200 -16.47 -11.27 -21.63
CA GLU A 200 -16.29 -10.65 -20.28
C GLU A 200 -16.77 -11.61 -19.15
N PRO A 201 -16.59 -11.27 -17.85
CA PRO A 201 -17.67 -10.53 -17.17
C PRO A 201 -17.21 -9.42 -16.20
N VAL A 202 -18.10 -8.45 -15.94
CA VAL A 202 -17.97 -7.39 -14.94
C VAL A 202 -19.27 -7.27 -14.12
N GLU A 203 -19.18 -7.59 -12.83
CA GLU A 203 -20.18 -7.46 -11.75
C GLU A 203 -19.34 -7.31 -10.45
N ASP A 204 -19.56 -6.40 -9.50
CA ASP A 204 -20.53 -5.31 -9.35
C ASP A 204 -19.85 -4.06 -8.77
N VAL A 205 -20.28 -2.87 -9.20
CA VAL A 205 -20.31 -1.64 -8.36
C VAL A 205 -21.56 -0.85 -8.76
N GLU A 206 -22.63 -0.99 -7.98
CA GLU A 206 -23.79 -0.10 -8.04
C GLU A 206 -23.45 1.22 -7.32
N GLU A 207 -23.54 2.35 -8.02
CA GLU A 207 -23.91 3.65 -7.46
C GLU A 207 -24.60 4.46 -8.59
N GLU A 208 -25.60 5.26 -8.25
CA GLU A 208 -26.77 5.50 -9.11
C GLU A 208 -26.58 6.53 -10.25
N GLU A 209 -27.48 6.44 -11.25
CA GLU A 209 -27.67 7.44 -12.31
C GLU A 209 -28.26 8.74 -11.73
N ASP A 210 -27.78 9.89 -12.21
CA ASP A 210 -28.59 11.12 -12.32
C ASP A 210 -28.08 11.92 -13.53
N ASP A 211 -28.95 12.14 -14.53
CA ASP A 211 -28.62 12.80 -15.79
C ASP A 211 -28.87 14.32 -15.73
N GLU A 212 -28.09 15.10 -16.48
CA GLU A 212 -28.56 16.02 -17.55
C GLU A 212 -27.52 17.13 -17.90
N GLU A 213 -27.02 17.04 -19.13
CA GLU A 213 -26.68 18.11 -20.11
C GLU A 213 -25.87 19.38 -19.70
N ASP A 214 -24.57 19.36 -20.07
CA ASP A 214 -23.78 20.27 -20.97
C ASP A 214 -24.35 21.69 -21.37
N PRO A 215 -23.56 22.70 -21.84
CA PRO A 215 -22.09 22.82 -21.96
C PRO A 215 -21.46 24.16 -21.41
N PRO A 216 -20.11 24.32 -21.42
CA PRO A 216 -19.37 25.57 -21.12
C PRO A 216 -19.17 26.46 -22.40
N PRO A 217 -18.33 27.53 -22.45
CA PRO A 217 -17.47 28.16 -21.43
C PRO A 217 -17.52 29.71 -21.33
N GLU A 218 -16.83 30.29 -20.34
CA GLU A 218 -16.15 31.59 -20.48
C GLU A 218 -14.70 31.51 -19.97
N ASP A 219 -13.85 32.39 -20.52
CA ASP A 219 -12.39 32.44 -20.35
C ASP A 219 -11.99 33.61 -19.45
N GLU A 220 -11.18 33.32 -18.42
CA GLU A 220 -10.44 34.37 -17.72
C GLU A 220 -9.07 33.84 -17.27
N GLY A 221 -8.18 33.61 -18.26
CA GLY A 221 -6.77 33.31 -18.03
C GLY A 221 -6.06 34.43 -17.27
N MET A 222 -5.96 34.29 -15.94
CA MET A 222 -5.32 35.27 -15.06
C MET A 222 -3.78 35.22 -15.18
N ASP A 223 -3.25 35.82 -16.24
CA ASP A 223 -1.82 36.03 -16.44
C ASP A 223 -1.29 37.04 -15.41
N VAL A 224 -0.19 36.71 -14.73
CA VAL A 224 0.40 37.53 -13.68
C VAL A 224 1.76 38.01 -14.17
N GLU A 225 1.81 39.26 -14.64
CA GLU A 225 3.05 39.90 -15.06
C GLU A 225 4.09 39.86 -13.92
N PRO A 226 5.37 39.51 -14.21
CA PRO A 226 6.43 39.61 -13.22
C PRO A 226 6.74 41.09 -12.97
N VAL A 227 6.48 41.55 -11.74
CA VAL A 227 6.91 42.88 -11.29
C VAL A 227 8.42 42.86 -11.10
N GLU A 228 9.15 43.32 -12.11
CA GLU A 228 10.59 43.57 -12.02
C GLU A 228 10.85 44.92 -11.30
N GLU A 229 11.70 44.85 -10.28
CA GLU A 229 12.60 45.90 -9.78
C GLU A 229 12.04 47.33 -9.54
N GLU A 230 11.83 47.67 -8.26
CA GLU A 230 12.15 49.01 -7.76
C GLU A 230 12.95 48.90 -6.44
N ASP A 231 14.12 49.52 -6.39
CA ASP A 231 15.03 49.50 -5.24
C ASP A 231 14.41 50.24 -4.04
N VAL A 232 14.47 49.62 -2.85
CA VAL A 232 14.22 50.30 -1.58
C VAL A 232 15.38 50.06 -0.63
N GLU A 233 16.33 50.99 -0.76
CA GLU A 233 17.37 51.49 0.17
C GLU A 233 17.84 50.64 1.37
N GLU A 234 19.16 50.65 1.57
CA GLU A 234 19.87 50.05 2.70
C GLU A 234 19.35 50.60 4.05
N PRO A 235 19.03 49.74 5.05
CA PRO A 235 18.84 50.19 6.41
C PRO A 235 20.20 50.59 7.01
N VAL A 236 20.49 51.89 7.02
CA VAL A 236 21.69 52.48 7.63
C VAL A 236 21.83 52.03 9.09
N GLU A 237 23.02 51.56 9.46
CA GLU A 237 23.38 51.32 10.85
C GLU A 237 23.50 52.65 11.60
N GLU A 238 22.71 52.89 12.65
CA GLU A 238 23.03 53.93 13.63
C GLU A 238 22.60 53.54 15.05
N GLU A 239 23.29 54.12 16.04
CA GLU A 239 23.64 53.43 17.28
C GLU A 239 22.59 53.51 18.41
N TYR A 240 22.83 52.66 19.42
CA TYR A 240 22.39 52.81 20.81
C TYR A 240 22.18 54.28 21.25
N PHE A 241 21.07 54.55 21.94
CA PHE A 241 21.12 55.18 23.27
C PHE A 241 19.88 54.79 24.11
N SER A 242 19.96 55.01 25.42
CA SER A 242 19.03 54.50 26.44
C SER A 242 18.47 55.62 27.33
N ASP A 243 17.22 55.45 27.78
CA ASP A 243 16.67 55.99 29.03
C ASP A 243 15.53 55.06 29.52
#